data_AF-A0A293M559-F1
#
_entry.id   AF-A0A293M559-F1
#
_cell.length_a   1.000
_cell.length_b   1.000
_cell.length_c   1.000
_cell.angle_alpha   90.00
_cell.angle_beta   90.00
_cell.angle_gamma   90.00
#
_symmetry.space_group_name_H-M   'P 1'
#
loop_
_entity.id
_entity.type
_entity.pdbx_description
1 polymer ?
#
loop_
_entity_poly.entity_id
_entity_poly.type
_entity_poly.pdbx_seq_one_letter_code
_entity_poly.pdbx_strand_id
1 'polypeptide(L)'
;MSSPNTGLELDEREMPPEPNVNMEKSEETEQIRREMHRAISKRDLDLVQKCLEEAKYLRQWLNPENGESALWSAVRQDAFEICGLLGCYNCTYSEENKKKELDKLRGVGDIREREYRYQLFRFARKFPCSSYLL
;
A
#
# COMPACT_ATOMS: atom_id res chain seq x y z
N MET A 1 -33.19 2.31 -48.72
CA MET A 1 -31.73 2.45 -48.76
C MET A 1 -31.23 2.31 -47.34
N SER A 2 -30.50 1.22 -47.09
CA SER A 2 -30.09 0.77 -45.76
C SER A 2 -28.90 1.59 -45.26
N SER A 3 -29.01 2.18 -44.08
CA SER A 3 -27.85 2.78 -43.39
C SER A 3 -27.02 1.67 -42.74
N PRO A 4 -25.67 1.70 -42.82
CA PRO A 4 -24.83 0.64 -42.25
C PRO A 4 -24.55 0.87 -40.77
N ASN A 5 -24.69 -0.20 -39.98
CA ASN A 5 -24.15 -0.34 -38.64
C ASN A 5 -22.63 -0.16 -38.67
N THR A 6 -22.11 0.83 -37.96
CA THR A 6 -20.68 0.88 -37.61
C THR A 6 -20.60 0.57 -36.12
N GLY A 7 -20.47 -0.72 -35.81
CA GLY A 7 -20.13 -1.16 -34.46
C GLY A 7 -18.72 -0.67 -34.13
N LEU A 8 -18.61 0.12 -33.07
CA LEU A 8 -17.33 0.46 -32.48
C LEU A 8 -16.87 -0.78 -31.71
N GLU A 9 -15.98 -1.57 -32.33
CA GLU A 9 -15.15 -2.53 -31.62
C GLU A 9 -14.29 -1.73 -30.63
N LEU A 10 -14.72 -1.73 -29.36
CA LEU A 10 -13.90 -1.30 -28.25
C LEU A 10 -12.82 -2.36 -28.08
N ASP A 11 -11.64 -2.02 -28.60
CA ASP A 11 -10.34 -2.59 -28.29
C ASP A 11 -10.30 -3.02 -26.81
N GLU A 12 -10.40 -4.34 -26.59
CA GLU A 12 -10.27 -4.99 -25.29
C GLU A 12 -8.82 -4.81 -24.82
N ARG A 13 -8.50 -3.60 -24.36
CA ARG A 13 -7.34 -3.39 -23.50
C ARG A 13 -7.58 -4.27 -22.28
N GLU A 14 -6.90 -5.41 -22.24
CA GLU A 14 -6.86 -6.32 -21.10
C GLU A 14 -6.63 -5.50 -19.84
N MET A 15 -7.71 -5.29 -19.11
CA MET A 15 -7.66 -4.72 -17.78
C MET A 15 -6.85 -5.71 -16.95
N PRO A 16 -5.78 -5.27 -16.25
CA PRO A 16 -5.00 -6.19 -15.43
C PRO A 16 -5.96 -6.94 -14.49
N PRO A 17 -5.78 -8.26 -14.34
CA PRO A 17 -6.72 -9.10 -13.61
C PRO A 17 -6.97 -8.48 -12.24
N GLU A 18 -8.24 -8.32 -11.88
CA GLU A 18 -8.60 -7.83 -10.55
C GLU A 18 -7.80 -8.64 -9.52
N PRO A 19 -7.06 -7.98 -8.61
CA PRO A 19 -6.25 -8.68 -7.64
C PRO A 19 -7.19 -9.54 -6.83
N ASN A 20 -7.02 -10.86 -6.94
CA ASN A 20 -7.74 -11.83 -6.14
C ASN A 20 -7.67 -11.37 -4.68
N VAL A 21 -8.82 -10.92 -4.14
CA VAL A 21 -9.01 -10.41 -2.77
C VAL A 21 -8.43 -11.37 -1.72
N ASN A 22 -8.21 -12.64 -2.08
CA ASN A 22 -7.62 -13.68 -1.25
C ASN A 22 -6.09 -13.54 -1.04
N MET A 23 -5.34 -12.80 -1.86
CA MET A 23 -3.87 -12.77 -1.74
C MET A 23 -3.36 -12.06 -0.48
N GLU A 24 -4.15 -11.17 0.11
CA GLU A 24 -3.78 -10.48 1.37
C GLU A 24 -3.80 -11.42 2.58
N LYS A 25 -4.46 -12.57 2.46
CA LYS A 25 -4.63 -13.56 3.53
C LYS A 25 -4.19 -14.97 3.12
N SER A 26 -3.71 -15.17 1.89
CA SER A 26 -3.29 -16.48 1.40
C SER A 26 -2.01 -16.97 2.08
N GLU A 27 -1.86 -18.29 2.15
CA GLU A 27 -0.63 -18.95 2.61
C GLU A 27 0.55 -18.63 1.69
N GLU A 28 0.30 -18.49 0.38
CA GLU A 28 1.32 -18.17 -0.63
C GLU A 28 2.07 -16.87 -0.33
N THR A 29 1.36 -15.86 0.19
CA THR A 29 1.95 -14.56 0.52
C THR A 29 2.31 -14.42 2.00
N GLU A 30 2.02 -15.44 2.81
CA GLU A 30 2.20 -15.34 4.26
C GLU A 30 3.65 -15.03 4.62
N GLN A 31 4.60 -15.75 4.03
CA GLN A 31 6.01 -15.59 4.34
C GLN A 31 6.50 -14.17 4.00
N ILE A 32 6.20 -13.66 2.81
CA ILE A 32 6.63 -12.32 2.40
C ILE A 32 5.93 -11.23 3.24
N ARG A 33 4.68 -11.45 3.68
CA ARG A 33 4.00 -10.56 4.63
C ARG A 33 4.68 -10.59 6.00
N ARG A 34 5.10 -11.76 6.53
CA ARG A 34 5.88 -11.84 7.78
C ARG A 34 7.20 -11.06 7.65
N GLU A 35 7.89 -11.22 6.53
CA GLU A 35 9.14 -10.51 6.26
C GLU A 35 8.97 -9.00 6.20
N MET A 36 7.93 -8.50 5.52
CA MET A 36 7.55 -7.08 5.50
C MET A 36 7.38 -6.52 6.92
N HIS A 37 6.57 -7.18 7.76
CA HIS A 37 6.30 -6.70 9.13
C HIS A 37 7.52 -6.78 10.05
N ARG A 38 8.39 -7.78 9.84
CA ARG A 38 9.68 -7.86 10.52
C ARG A 38 10.62 -6.74 10.08
N ALA A 39 10.66 -6.44 8.78
CA ALA A 39 11.49 -5.36 8.22
C ALA A 39 11.05 -3.99 8.76
N ILE A 40 9.74 -3.73 8.80
CA ILE A 40 9.16 -2.54 9.44
C ILE A 40 9.63 -2.43 10.89
N SER A 41 9.56 -3.53 11.65
CA SER A 41 9.93 -3.53 13.06
C SER A 41 11.43 -3.29 13.30
N LYS A 42 12.26 -3.65 12.33
CA LYS A 42 13.70 -3.38 12.33
C LYS A 42 14.07 -2.04 11.69
N ARG A 43 13.10 -1.31 11.15
CA ARG A 43 13.29 -0.10 10.33
C ARG A 43 14.22 -0.34 9.12
N ASP A 44 14.17 -1.55 8.56
CA ASP A 44 14.99 -1.98 7.43
C ASP A 44 14.32 -1.56 6.12
N LEU A 45 14.69 -0.37 5.62
CA LEU A 45 14.07 0.24 4.45
C LEU A 45 14.32 -0.58 3.18
N ASP A 46 15.52 -1.12 3.01
CA ASP A 46 15.92 -1.87 1.81
C ASP A 46 15.13 -3.17 1.72
N LEU A 47 14.95 -3.88 2.83
CA LEU A 47 14.15 -5.09 2.85
C LEU A 47 12.65 -4.79 2.62
N VAL A 48 12.13 -3.70 3.18
CA VAL A 48 10.75 -3.26 2.89
C VAL A 48 10.58 -3.00 1.40
N GLN A 49 11.52 -2.29 0.76
CA GLN A 49 11.47 -2.02 -0.68
C GLN A 49 11.51 -3.32 -1.49
N LYS A 50 12.39 -4.26 -1.13
CA LYS A 50 12.46 -5.57 -1.79
C LYS A 50 11.13 -6.32 -1.72
N CYS A 51 10.49 -6.36 -0.55
CA CYS A 51 9.17 -6.98 -0.42
C CYS A 51 8.13 -6.30 -1.33
N LEU A 52 8.11 -4.97 -1.36
CA LEU A 52 7.19 -4.19 -2.20
C LEU A 52 7.37 -4.47 -3.70
N GLU A 53 8.60 -4.65 -4.15
CA GLU A 53 8.91 -4.99 -5.54
C GLU A 53 8.48 -6.42 -5.91
N GLU A 54 8.67 -7.37 -4.98
CA GLU A 54 8.37 -8.78 -5.20
C GLU A 54 6.85 -9.08 -5.19
N ALA A 55 6.06 -8.42 -4.33
CA ALA A 55 4.61 -8.59 -4.28
C ALA A 55 3.83 -7.26 -4.41
N LYS A 56 4.11 -6.52 -5.48
CA LYS A 56 3.47 -5.23 -5.82
C LYS A 56 1.93 -5.22 -5.89
N TYR A 57 1.32 -6.40 -5.98
CA TYR A 57 -0.14 -6.56 -6.04
C TYR A 57 -0.79 -6.52 -4.64
N LEU A 58 -0.01 -6.68 -3.57
CA LEU A 58 -0.49 -6.49 -2.20
C LEU A 58 -0.56 -5.00 -1.88
N ARG A 59 -1.72 -4.55 -1.40
CA ARG A 59 -2.00 -3.15 -1.06
C ARG A 59 -2.03 -2.93 0.44
N GLN A 60 -2.65 -3.85 1.19
CA GLN A 60 -2.79 -3.71 2.64
C GLN A 60 -1.58 -4.28 3.39
N TRP A 61 -0.97 -5.33 2.83
CA TRP A 61 0.14 -6.06 3.44
C TRP A 61 -0.24 -6.51 4.85
N LEU A 62 -1.32 -7.29 4.95
CA LEU A 62 -1.87 -7.69 6.25
C LEU A 62 -0.88 -8.57 7.02
N ASN A 63 -0.65 -8.23 8.29
CA ASN A 63 0.15 -9.07 9.17
C ASN A 63 -0.59 -10.40 9.41
N PRO A 64 0.03 -11.56 9.13
CA PRO A 64 -0.60 -12.87 9.35
C PRO A 64 -1.05 -13.14 10.79
N GLU A 65 -0.42 -12.50 11.77
CA GLU A 65 -0.67 -12.77 13.19
C GLU A 65 -1.83 -11.97 13.76
N ASN A 66 -2.01 -10.71 13.32
CA ASN A 66 -2.96 -9.79 13.94
C ASN A 66 -3.85 -9.02 12.95
N GLY A 67 -3.63 -9.18 11.64
CA GLY A 67 -4.41 -8.53 10.58
C GLY A 67 -4.20 -7.01 10.46
N GLU A 68 -3.19 -6.44 11.13
CA GLU A 68 -2.82 -5.03 10.97
C GLU A 68 -2.15 -4.79 9.61
N SER A 69 -2.42 -3.64 9.00
CA SER A 69 -1.75 -3.24 7.76
C SER A 69 -0.28 -2.90 7.98
N ALA A 70 0.54 -3.01 6.93
CA ALA A 70 1.94 -2.53 6.97
C ALA A 70 2.01 -1.04 7.29
N LEU A 71 1.09 -0.24 6.72
CA LEU A 71 1.05 1.21 6.94
C LEU A 71 0.79 1.53 8.42
N TRP A 72 -0.21 0.88 9.03
CA TRP A 72 -0.47 1.04 10.46
C TRP A 72 0.70 0.57 11.33
N SER A 73 1.33 -0.55 10.96
CA SER A 73 2.50 -1.07 11.67
C SER A 73 3.68 -0.10 11.62
N ALA A 74 3.91 0.58 10.50
CA ALA A 74 4.96 1.59 10.36
C ALA A 74 4.65 2.85 11.19
N VAL A 75 3.40 3.33 11.18
CA VAL A 75 2.96 4.46 12.00
C VAL A 75 3.15 4.17 13.49
N ARG A 76 2.68 3.01 13.97
CA ARG A 76 2.77 2.62 15.38
C ARG A 76 4.21 2.54 15.88
N GLN A 77 5.16 2.26 14.98
CA GLN A 77 6.57 2.14 15.28
C GLN A 77 7.35 3.42 15.00
N ASP A 78 6.69 4.55 14.69
CA ASP A 78 7.33 5.81 14.32
C ASP A 78 8.35 5.65 13.16
N ALA A 79 8.08 4.71 12.25
CA ALA A 79 8.92 4.38 11.10
C ALA A 79 8.52 5.24 9.89
N PHE A 80 8.64 6.56 10.03
CA PHE A 80 8.07 7.52 9.08
C PHE A 80 8.68 7.48 7.68
N GLU A 81 9.96 7.13 7.53
CA GLU A 81 10.56 6.92 6.21
C GLU A 81 9.92 5.73 5.47
N ILE A 82 9.64 4.65 6.20
CA ILE A 82 8.91 3.50 5.66
C ILE A 82 7.46 3.87 5.36
N CYS A 83 6.82 4.74 6.15
CA CYS A 83 5.50 5.26 5.83
C CYS A 83 5.49 6.00 4.47
N GLY A 84 6.51 6.81 4.21
CA GLY A 84 6.71 7.47 2.92
C GLY A 84 6.84 6.47 1.77
N LEU A 85 7.68 5.44 1.94
CA LEU A 85 7.88 4.38 0.96
C LEU A 85 6.58 3.60 0.67
N LEU A 86 5.87 3.17 1.72
CA LEU A 86 4.57 2.49 1.59
C LEU A 86 3.55 3.37 0.86
N GLY A 87 3.55 4.69 1.12
CA GLY A 87 2.74 5.66 0.38
C GLY A 87 3.05 5.68 -1.11
N CYS A 88 4.32 5.68 -1.51
CA CYS A 88 4.73 5.63 -2.93
C CYS A 88 4.26 4.35 -3.64
N TYR A 89 4.15 3.22 -2.93
CA TYR A 89 3.63 1.97 -3.50
C TYR A 89 2.10 1.85 -3.42
N ASN A 90 1.40 2.94 -3.06
CA ASN A 90 -0.05 3.00 -2.88
C ASN A 90 -0.56 1.95 -1.87
N CYS A 91 0.20 1.69 -0.82
CA CYS A 91 -0.25 0.82 0.26
C CYS A 91 -1.35 1.50 1.09
N THR A 92 -2.32 0.72 1.56
CA THR A 92 -3.50 1.21 2.27
C THR A 92 -3.63 0.58 3.65
N TYR A 93 -4.47 1.20 4.48
CA TYR A 93 -4.91 0.60 5.75
C TYR A 93 -5.71 -0.68 5.51
N SER A 94 -5.82 -1.50 6.55
CA SER A 94 -6.62 -2.72 6.52
C SER A 94 -8.08 -2.33 6.33
N GLU A 95 -8.81 -2.87 5.35
CA GLU A 95 -10.21 -2.52 5.15
C GLU A 95 -11.09 -2.96 6.33
N GLU A 96 -10.80 -4.13 6.90
CA GLU A 96 -11.50 -4.65 8.10
C GLU A 96 -11.19 -3.81 9.34
N ASN A 97 -9.96 -3.32 9.48
CA ASN A 97 -9.53 -2.55 10.66
C ASN A 97 -9.44 -1.04 10.41
N LYS A 98 -9.88 -0.54 9.25
CA LYS A 98 -9.60 0.82 8.75
C LYS A 98 -9.98 1.89 9.75
N LYS A 99 -11.21 1.81 10.26
CA LYS A 99 -11.74 2.75 11.25
C LYS A 99 -10.90 2.73 12.53
N LYS A 100 -10.53 1.54 13.01
CA LYS A 100 -9.70 1.35 14.21
C LYS A 100 -8.28 1.88 14.02
N GLU A 101 -7.67 1.62 12.86
CA GLU A 101 -6.33 2.12 12.52
C GLU A 101 -6.34 3.66 12.41
N LEU A 102 -7.34 4.23 11.73
CA LEU A 102 -7.49 5.68 11.57
C LEU A 102 -7.85 6.40 12.89
N ASP A 103 -8.69 5.81 13.74
CA ASP A 103 -9.04 6.42 15.03
C ASP A 103 -7.84 6.41 15.98
N LYS A 104 -7.01 5.36 15.94
CA LYS A 104 -5.73 5.35 16.66
C LYS A 104 -4.76 6.39 16.08
N LEU A 105 -4.73 6.57 14.76
CA LEU A 105 -3.91 7.61 14.10
C LEU A 105 -4.28 9.02 14.58
N ARG A 106 -5.58 9.32 14.73
CA ARG A 106 -6.04 10.60 15.31
C ARG A 106 -5.58 10.81 16.77
N GLY A 107 -5.35 9.72 17.51
CA GLY A 107 -4.76 9.77 18.85
C GLY A 107 -3.24 9.94 18.86
N VAL A 108 -2.58 9.89 17.71
CA VAL A 108 -1.14 10.11 17.59
C VAL A 108 -0.89 11.61 17.60
N GLY A 109 -0.23 12.12 18.66
CA GLY A 109 -0.05 13.57 18.85
C GLY A 109 0.61 14.32 17.68
N ASP A 110 0.32 15.62 17.58
CA ASP A 110 0.62 16.54 16.47
C ASP A 110 2.02 16.44 15.85
N ILE A 111 3.05 16.18 16.65
CA ILE A 111 4.45 16.10 16.17
C ILE A 111 4.64 14.90 15.23
N ARG A 112 4.06 13.74 15.59
CA ARG A 112 4.16 12.51 14.79
C ARG A 112 3.32 12.60 13.53
N GLU A 113 2.16 13.25 13.58
CA GLU A 113 1.36 13.53 12.38
C GLU A 113 2.12 14.44 11.40
N ARG A 114 2.78 15.49 11.90
CA ARG A 114 3.62 16.37 11.06
C ARG A 114 4.79 15.62 10.44
N GLU A 115 5.49 14.78 11.20
CA GLU A 115 6.61 13.99 10.70
C GLU A 115 6.16 12.98 9.64
N TYR A 116 5.04 12.30 9.86
CA TYR A 116 4.42 11.42 8.88
C TYR A 116 4.13 12.16 7.56
N ARG A 117 3.48 13.32 7.63
CA ARG A 117 3.20 14.15 6.45
C ARG A 117 4.48 14.64 5.76
N TYR A 118 5.50 15.01 6.53
CA TYR A 118 6.79 15.45 6.00
C TYR A 118 7.49 14.35 5.21
N GLN A 119 7.58 13.14 5.76
CA GLN A 119 8.23 12.02 5.06
C GLN A 119 7.45 11.59 3.81
N LEU A 120 6.11 11.59 3.87
CA LEU A 120 5.27 11.34 2.70
C LEU A 120 5.58 12.35 1.56
N PHE A 121 5.68 13.63 1.89
CA PHE A 121 6.02 14.68 0.92
C PHE A 121 7.45 14.54 0.39
N ARG A 122 8.43 14.24 1.26
CA ARG A 122 9.84 14.02 0.87
C ARG A 122 9.98 12.85 -0.10
N PHE A 123 9.30 11.75 0.16
CA PHE A 123 9.31 10.57 -0.72
C PHE A 123 8.62 10.85 -2.06
N ALA A 124 7.46 11.51 -2.07
CA ALA A 124 6.78 11.90 -3.30
C ALA A 124 7.65 12.76 -4.23
N ARG A 125 8.57 13.57 -3.68
CA ARG A 125 9.55 14.34 -4.46
C ARG A 125 10.72 13.51 -4.99
N LYS A 126 11.17 12.51 -4.22
CA LYS A 126 12.31 11.66 -4.57
C LYS A 126 11.91 10.54 -5.56
N PHE A 127 10.66 10.10 -5.47
CA PHE A 127 10.04 9.09 -6.31
C PHE A 127 8.77 9.70 -6.91
N PRO A 128 8.87 10.47 -8.02
CA PRO A 128 7.69 11.00 -8.69
C PRO A 128 6.87 9.84 -9.25
N CYS A 129 5.87 9.38 -8.48
CA CYS A 129 4.87 8.46 -8.98
C CYS A 129 4.04 9.18 -10.05
N SER A 130 3.96 8.57 -11.24
CA SER A 130 3.19 9.04 -12.41
C SER A 130 1.68 9.21 -12.15
N SER A 131 1.17 8.89 -10.97
CA SER A 131 -0.26 8.89 -10.63
C SER A 131 -0.76 10.15 -9.90
N TYR A 132 0.10 11.15 -9.65
CA TYR A 132 -0.30 12.42 -9.02
C TYR A 132 -0.44 13.61 -9.99
N LEU A 133 -0.51 13.33 -11.29
CA LEU A 133 -0.87 14.31 -12.32
C LEU A 133 -2.26 13.99 -12.86
N LEU A 134 -3.29 14.21 -12.03
CA LEU A 134 -4.67 14.43 -12.45
C LEU A 134 -5.25 15.60 -11.65
#